data_AF-A0A8S8YVA0-F1
#
_entry.id   AF-A0A8S8YVA0-F1
#
_cell.length_a   1.000
_cell.length_b   1.000
_cell.length_c   1.000
_cell.angle_alpha   90.00
_cell.angle_beta   90.00
_cell.angle_gamma   90.00
#
_symmetry.space_group_name_H-M   'P 1'
#
loop_
_entity.id
_entity.type
_entity.pdbx_description
1 polymer ?
#
loop_
_entity_poly.entity_id
_entity_poly.type
_entity_poly.pdbx_seq_one_letter_code
_entity_poly.pdbx_strand_id
1 'polypeptide(L)'
;MLEGAEETNLGGKKGGAKKQFRYGNLHIREYDDKFTVHSDKIDPRKNPLGHFLVDAPEVLVGLAGAAIGGLAIGGLHLQNEKRLSNQNTTKQ
;
A
#
# COMPACT_ATOMS: atom_id res chain seq x y z
N MET A 1 -31.88 -7.96 12.64
CA MET A 1 -30.55 -8.58 12.43
C MET A 1 -30.26 -8.48 10.95
N LEU A 2 -29.08 -8.02 10.53
CA LEU A 2 -28.69 -8.07 9.12
C LEU A 2 -28.54 -9.55 8.73
N GLU A 3 -29.53 -10.11 8.03
CA GLU A 3 -29.52 -11.50 7.59
C GLU A 3 -28.26 -11.77 6.76
N GLY A 4 -27.38 -12.64 7.28
CA GLY A 4 -26.12 -13.04 6.63
C GLY A 4 -24.88 -12.26 7.05
N ALA A 5 -24.97 -11.29 7.97
CA ALA A 5 -23.79 -10.63 8.53
C ALA A 5 -23.16 -11.52 9.60
N GLU A 6 -21.92 -11.96 9.37
CA GLU A 6 -21.16 -12.77 10.34
C GLU A 6 -20.36 -11.86 11.27
N GLU A 7 -20.53 -12.04 12.58
CA GLU A 7 -19.64 -11.42 13.56
C GLU A 7 -18.28 -12.12 13.49
N THR A 8 -17.25 -11.36 13.15
CA THR A 8 -15.89 -11.86 13.02
C THR A 8 -15.07 -11.43 14.22
N ASN A 9 -14.33 -12.38 14.81
CA ASN A 9 -13.45 -12.07 15.93
C ASN A 9 -12.34 -11.14 15.43
N LEU A 10 -12.30 -9.91 15.96
CA LEU A 10 -11.23 -8.95 15.73
C LEU A 10 -9.94 -9.56 16.28
N GLY A 11 -9.14 -10.19 15.42
CA GLY A 11 -7.81 -10.66 15.78
C GLY A 11 -7.07 -9.55 16.52
N GLY A 12 -6.73 -9.80 17.80
CA GLY A 12 -6.05 -8.93 18.77
C GLY A 12 -6.33 -7.43 18.65
N LYS A 13 -7.09 -6.85 19.60
CA LYS A 13 -7.47 -5.44 19.83
C LYS A 13 -6.53 -4.30 19.35
N LYS A 14 -6.06 -4.29 18.11
CA LYS A 14 -5.33 -3.18 17.51
C LYS A 14 -6.37 -2.19 17.01
N GLY A 15 -6.68 -1.20 17.85
CA GLY A 15 -7.47 -0.03 17.48
C GLY A 15 -8.70 0.26 18.34
N GLY A 16 -9.01 -0.54 19.36
CA GLY A 16 -10.11 -0.23 20.30
C GLY A 16 -11.53 -0.51 19.77
N ALA A 17 -11.67 -1.23 18.66
CA ALA A 17 -12.98 -1.65 18.19
C ALA A 17 -13.60 -2.73 19.08
N LYS A 18 -14.88 -2.56 19.41
CA LYS A 18 -15.66 -3.48 20.24
C LYS A 18 -16.11 -4.71 19.47
N LYS A 19 -16.57 -4.51 18.23
CA LYS A 19 -17.13 -5.57 17.38
C LYS A 19 -16.81 -5.33 15.91
N GLN A 20 -16.76 -6.40 15.13
CA GLN A 20 -16.60 -6.35 13.68
C GLN A 20 -17.57 -7.32 13.02
N PHE A 21 -18.40 -6.78 12.14
CA PHE A 21 -19.33 -7.54 11.32
C PHE A 21 -18.83 -7.58 9.88
N ARG A 22 -19.01 -8.72 9.23
CA ARG A 22 -18.68 -8.92 7.83
C ARG A 22 -19.93 -9.37 7.06
N TYR A 23 -20.23 -8.68 5.97
CA TYR A 23 -21.32 -9.02 5.07
C TYR A 23 -20.80 -9.02 3.63
N GLY A 24 -20.34 -10.18 3.16
CA GLY A 24 -19.61 -10.30 1.89
C GLY A 24 -18.33 -9.45 1.89
N ASN A 25 -18.31 -8.42 1.06
CA ASN A 25 -17.20 -7.45 0.96
C ASN A 25 -17.37 -6.24 1.90
N LEU A 26 -18.47 -6.16 2.63
CA LEU A 26 -18.73 -5.08 3.57
C LEU A 26 -18.15 -5.42 4.95
N HIS A 27 -17.38 -4.49 5.48
CA HIS A 27 -16.72 -4.55 6.78
C HIS A 27 -17.26 -3.42 7.65
N ILE A 28 -18.04 -3.78 8.67
CA ILE A 28 -18.57 -2.84 9.65
C ILE A 28 -17.80 -3.04 10.94
N ARG A 29 -17.26 -1.97 11.51
CA ARG A 29 -16.54 -2.01 12.77
C ARG A 29 -17.13 -0.97 13.72
N GLU A 30 -17.43 -1.44 14.92
CA GLU A 30 -18.05 -0.65 15.97
C GLU A 30 -17.01 -0.21 16.98
N TYR A 31 -17.00 1.10 17.27
CA TYR A 31 -16.22 1.74 18.31
C TYR A 31 -17.17 2.38 19.33
N ASP A 32 -16.62 2.93 20.41
CA ASP A 32 -17.41 3.57 21.47
C ASP A 32 -18.22 4.77 20.99
N ASP A 33 -17.66 5.51 20.04
CA ASP A 33 -18.15 6.81 19.57
C ASP A 33 -18.63 6.80 18.12
N LYS A 34 -18.31 5.75 17.36
CA LYS A 34 -18.57 5.71 15.91
C LYS A 34 -18.63 4.30 15.35
N PHE A 35 -19.19 4.20 14.14
CA PHE A 35 -19.08 3.04 13.27
C PHE A 35 -18.22 3.39 12.07
N THR A 36 -17.27 2.52 11.70
CA THR A 36 -16.56 2.62 10.43
C THR A 36 -17.06 1.53 9.51
N VAL A 37 -17.49 1.90 8.31
CA VAL A 37 -17.97 0.99 7.30
C VAL A 37 -17.05 1.10 6.10
N HIS A 38 -16.38 0.01 5.76
CA HIS A 38 -15.58 -0.10 4.55
C HIS A 38 -16.18 -1.19 3.67
N SER A 39 -16.21 -0.95 2.36
CA SER A 39 -16.58 -1.97 1.39
C SER A 39 -15.36 -2.22 0.51
N ASP A 40 -14.82 -3.43 0.59
CA ASP A 40 -13.69 -3.81 -0.25
C ASP A 40 -14.22 -3.99 -1.69
N LYS A 41 -13.62 -3.31 -2.66
CA LYS A 41 -14.08 -3.41 -4.05
C LYS A 41 -13.68 -4.75 -4.67
N ILE A 42 -12.57 -5.31 -4.22
CA ILE A 42 -12.04 -6.60 -4.63
C ILE A 42 -11.76 -7.43 -3.38
N ASP A 43 -12.34 -8.63 -3.28
CA ASP A 43 -12.11 -9.52 -2.14
C ASP A 43 -10.62 -9.93 -2.09
N PRO A 44 -9.86 -9.53 -1.04
CA PRO A 44 -8.44 -9.85 -0.93
C PRO A 44 -8.18 -11.35 -0.82
N ARG A 45 -9.19 -12.16 -0.48
CA ARG A 45 -9.06 -13.63 -0.41
C ARG A 45 -9.11 -14.29 -1.78
N LYS A 46 -9.78 -13.66 -2.75
CA LYS A 46 -9.91 -14.19 -4.11
C LYS A 46 -8.88 -13.58 -5.05
N ASN A 47 -8.60 -12.28 -4.90
CA ASN A 47 -7.62 -11.59 -5.73
C ASN A 47 -6.82 -10.57 -4.90
N PRO A 48 -5.80 -11.03 -4.14
CA PRO A 48 -4.99 -10.16 -3.29
C PRO A 48 -4.21 -9.10 -4.09
N LEU A 49 -3.78 -9.43 -5.31
CA LEU A 49 -3.10 -8.48 -6.19
C LEU A 49 -4.06 -7.41 -6.73
N GLY A 50 -5.27 -7.82 -7.13
CA GLY A 50 -6.31 -6.88 -7.57
C GLY A 50 -6.72 -5.92 -6.45
N HIS A 51 -6.91 -6.43 -5.23
CA HIS A 51 -7.15 -5.60 -4.04
C HIS A 51 -6.00 -4.60 -3.82
N PHE A 52 -4.74 -5.04 -3.85
CA PHE A 52 -3.60 -4.13 -3.68
C PHE A 52 -3.53 -3.04 -4.75
N LEU A 53 -3.77 -3.38 -6.01
CA LEU A 53 -3.69 -2.43 -7.12
C LEU A 53 -4.83 -1.40 -7.13
N VAL A 54 -6.01 -1.78 -6.63
CA VAL A 54 -7.21 -0.94 -6.67
C VAL A 54 -7.41 -0.16 -5.39
N ASP A 55 -7.10 -0.74 -4.23
CA ASP A 55 -7.36 -0.12 -2.93
C ASP A 55 -6.17 0.71 -2.39
N ALA A 56 -5.01 0.67 -3.06
CA ALA A 56 -3.83 1.46 -2.67
C ALA A 56 -3.12 2.15 -3.87
N PRO A 57 -3.83 2.96 -4.67
CA PRO A 57 -3.24 3.66 -5.81
C PRO A 57 -2.08 4.59 -5.42
N GLU A 58 -2.11 5.18 -4.22
CA GLU A 58 -1.06 6.05 -3.70
C GLU A 58 0.27 5.30 -3.52
N VAL A 59 0.21 4.03 -3.10
CA VAL A 59 1.41 3.19 -2.92
C VAL A 59 2.06 2.92 -4.28
N LEU A 60 1.26 2.67 -5.31
CA LEU A 60 1.76 2.47 -6.67
C LEU A 60 2.42 3.72 -7.24
N VAL A 61 1.80 4.88 -7.06
CA VAL A 61 2.37 6.17 -7.47
C VAL A 61 3.69 6.43 -6.73
N GLY A 62 3.74 6.15 -5.43
CA GLY A 62 4.96 6.26 -4.63
C GLY A 62 6.09 5.35 -5.14
N LEU A 63 5.80 4.09 -5.43
CA LEU A 63 6.77 3.13 -5.98
C LEU A 63 7.26 3.56 -7.38
N ALA A 64 6.37 4.02 -8.24
CA ALA A 64 6.73 4.51 -9.56
C ALA A 64 7.64 5.74 -9.47
N GLY A 65 7.30 6.70 -8.60
CA GLY A 65 8.13 7.87 -8.33
C GLY A 65 9.52 7.50 -7.80
N ALA A 66 9.59 6.56 -6.86
CA ALA A 66 10.85 6.07 -6.31
C ALA A 66 11.73 5.39 -7.38
N ALA A 67 11.13 4.57 -8.25
CA ALA A 67 11.86 3.91 -9.34
C ALA A 67 12.44 4.94 -10.33
N ILE A 68 11.63 5.91 -10.77
CA ILE A 68 12.04 6.95 -11.71
C ILE A 68 13.14 7.83 -11.08
N GLY A 69 12.92 8.30 -9.85
CA GLY A 69 13.88 9.12 -9.12
C GLY A 69 15.20 8.39 -8.88
N GLY A 70 15.14 7.12 -8.47
CA GLY A 70 16.31 6.28 -8.25
C GLY A 70 17.13 6.08 -9.53
N LEU A 71 16.47 5.79 -10.66
CA LEU A 71 17.14 5.66 -11.96
C LEU A 71 17.80 6.97 -12.41
N ALA A 72 17.12 8.12 -12.23
CA ALA A 72 17.67 9.42 -12.59
C ALA A 72 18.92 9.76 -11.77
N ILE A 73 18.85 9.61 -10.43
CA ILE A 73 19.98 9.89 -9.54
C ILE A 73 21.13 8.91 -9.80
N GLY A 74 20.84 7.62 -9.94
CA GLY A 74 21.84 6.61 -10.25
C GLY A 74 22.55 6.88 -11.59
N GLY A 75 21.79 7.27 -12.62
CA GLY A 75 22.34 7.66 -13.92
C GLY A 75 23.28 8.87 -13.82
N LEU A 76 22.90 9.91 -13.08
CA LEU A 76 23.74 11.08 -12.84
C LEU A 76 25.01 10.73 -12.07
N HIS A 77 24.90 9.88 -11.05
CA HIS A 77 26.06 9.42 -10.29
C HIS A 77 27.07 8.69 -11.18
N LEU A 78 26.61 7.72 -11.97
CA LEU A 78 27.45 6.98 -12.91
C LEU A 78 28.10 7.88 -13.99
N GLN A 79 27.39 8.91 -14.46
CA GLN A 79 27.95 9.87 -15.41
C GLN A 79 29.05 10.74 -14.78
N ASN A 80 28.85 11.17 -13.53
CA ASN A 80 29.86 11.92 -12.78
C ASN A 80 31.12 11.09 -12.53
N GLU A 81 30.97 9.83 -12.12
CA GLU A 81 32.09 8.89 -11.93
C GLU A 81 32.89 8.70 -13.23
N LYS A 82 32.21 8.48 -14.36
CA LYS A 82 32.85 8.37 -15.69
C LYS A 82 33.60 9.65 -16.08
N ARG A 83 33.01 10.82 -15.80
CA ARG A 83 33.62 12.12 -16.12
C ARG A 83 34.88 12.38 -15.29
N LEU A 84 34.87 12.04 -14.00
CA LEU A 84 36.02 12.14 -13.12
C LEU A 84 37.16 11.21 -13.55
N SER A 85 36.83 9.96 -13.90
CA SER A 85 37.81 8.99 -14.42
C SER A 85 38.51 9.51 -15.68
N ASN A 86 37.76 9.98 -16.68
CA ASN A 86 38.33 10.51 -17.93
C ASN A 86 39.24 11.73 -17.69
N GLN A 87 38.88 12.63 -16.77
CA GLN A 87 39.72 13.79 -16.46
C GLN A 87 41.06 13.40 -15.83
N ASN A 88 41.10 12.33 -15.02
CA ASN A 88 42.35 11.84 -14.44
C ASN A 88 43.25 11.16 -15.47
N THR A 89 42.68 10.46 -16.46
CA THR A 89 43.44 9.84 -17.55
C THR A 89 44.02 10.87 -18.52
N THR A 90 43.34 12.00 -18.74
CA THR A 90 43.82 13.04 -19.68
C THR A 90 44.91 13.95 -19.07
N LYS A 91 45.13 13.87 -17.75
CA LYS A 91 46.13 14.68 -17.02
C LYS A 91 47.43 13.93 -16.73
N GLN A 92 47.52 12.64 -17.05
CA GLN A 92 48.74 11.82 -17.00
C GLN A 92 49.37 11.74 -18.38
#